data_AF-A0A959XX94-F1
#
_entry.id   AF-A0A959XX94-F1
#
_cell.length_a   1.000
_cell.length_b   1.000
_cell.length_c   1.000
_cell.angle_alpha   90.00
_cell.angle_beta   90.00
_cell.angle_gamma   90.00
#
_symmetry.space_group_name_H-M   'P 1'
#
loop_
_entity.id
_entity.type
_entity.pdbx_description
1 polymer ?
#
loop_
_entity_poly.entity_id
_entity_poly.type
_entity_poly.pdbx_seq_one_letter_code
_entity_poly.pdbx_strand_id
1 'polypeptide(L)'
;PWTKEIWFYDYRTNIKHTLKTDPLRFEDLADFIKCYNPADRHKRKETWPVSSAALGLTGQGRWRKYSYDEILARDKASLDIFWLKDDSLEDSANLPEPGVLAAEIVEDLEAALEQFRLIVDDLGDE
;
A
#
# COMPACT_ATOMS: atom_id res chain seq x y z
N PRO A 1 31.88 10.98 -6.27
CA PRO A 1 30.46 11.11 -6.72
C PRO A 1 29.81 12.42 -6.24
N TRP A 2 29.01 13.05 -7.11
CA TRP A 2 28.32 14.32 -6.81
C TRP A 2 27.09 14.12 -5.92
N THR A 3 26.42 12.96 -6.04
CA THR A 3 25.31 12.53 -5.19
C THR A 3 25.84 11.60 -4.10
N LYS A 4 25.54 11.90 -2.84
CA LYS A 4 25.92 11.06 -1.69
C LYS A 4 24.74 10.25 -1.14
N GLU A 5 23.56 10.86 -1.15
CA GLU A 5 22.33 10.31 -0.59
C GLU A 5 21.15 10.75 -1.45
N ILE A 6 20.14 9.88 -1.56
CA ILE A 6 18.88 10.14 -2.24
C ILE A 6 17.75 9.91 -1.25
N TRP A 7 16.78 10.83 -1.24
CA TRP A 7 15.60 10.76 -0.38
C TRP A 7 14.38 10.44 -1.23
N PHE A 8 13.60 9.46 -0.81
CA PHE A 8 12.38 9.02 -1.46
C PHE A 8 11.18 9.30 -0.56
N TYR A 9 10.13 9.87 -1.14
CA TYR A 9 8.83 10.03 -0.50
C TYR A 9 7.79 9.19 -1.25
N ASP A 10 7.18 8.21 -0.59
CA ASP A 10 6.12 7.40 -1.18
C ASP A 10 4.76 8.10 -0.99
N TYR A 11 4.37 8.91 -1.97
CA TYR A 11 3.02 9.48 -2.12
C TYR A 11 2.20 8.74 -3.18
N ARG A 12 2.41 7.42 -3.32
CA ARG A 12 1.72 6.60 -4.33
C ARG A 12 1.01 5.42 -3.68
N THR A 13 1.71 4.63 -2.88
CA THR A 13 1.19 3.41 -2.29
C THR A 13 0.03 3.74 -1.34
N ASN A 14 -1.13 3.11 -1.55
CA ASN A 14 -2.38 3.31 -0.78
C ASN A 14 -2.91 4.75 -0.78
N ILE A 15 -2.57 5.56 -1.78
CA ILE A 15 -3.11 6.92 -1.96
C ILE A 15 -4.01 6.94 -3.19
N LYS A 16 -5.23 7.44 -3.03
CA LYS A 16 -6.26 7.45 -4.08
C LYS A 16 -6.80 8.86 -4.24
N HIS A 17 -6.43 9.50 -5.34
CA HIS A 17 -7.04 10.75 -5.78
C HIS A 17 -7.68 10.56 -7.15
N THR A 18 -8.79 11.24 -7.39
CA THR A 18 -9.37 11.31 -8.74
C THR A 18 -9.76 12.75 -9.08
N LEU A 19 -9.88 13.08 -10.36
CA LEU A 19 -10.22 14.44 -10.79
C LEU A 19 -11.63 14.91 -10.36
N LYS A 20 -12.56 13.97 -10.12
CA LYS A 20 -13.96 14.27 -9.80
C LYS A 20 -14.29 14.06 -8.32
N THR A 21 -13.79 12.96 -7.76
CA THR A 21 -14.00 12.57 -6.37
C THR A 21 -12.65 12.53 -5.68
N ASP A 22 -12.45 13.39 -4.68
CA ASP A 22 -11.17 13.56 -3.97
C ASP A 22 -9.99 14.02 -4.86
N PRO A 23 -10.04 15.26 -5.41
CA PRO A 23 -8.93 15.83 -6.15
C PRO A 23 -7.77 16.21 -5.22
N LEU A 24 -6.54 16.00 -5.67
CA LEU A 24 -5.31 16.38 -4.98
C LEU A 24 -5.32 17.88 -4.60
N ARG A 25 -5.01 18.16 -3.33
CA ARG A 25 -4.93 19.50 -2.77
C ARG A 25 -3.54 19.81 -2.26
N PHE A 26 -3.34 21.04 -1.82
CA PHE A 26 -2.05 21.43 -1.25
C PHE A 26 -1.80 20.75 0.10
N GLU A 27 -2.84 20.59 0.91
CA GLU A 27 -2.78 20.01 2.25
C GLU A 27 -2.28 18.57 2.24
N ASP A 28 -2.62 17.83 1.17
CA ASP A 28 -2.17 16.47 0.90
C ASP A 28 -0.64 16.35 0.79
N LEU A 29 0.02 17.43 0.31
CA LEU A 29 1.47 17.51 0.17
C LEU A 29 2.16 18.14 1.38
N ALA A 30 1.43 18.55 2.42
CA ALA A 30 2.00 19.23 3.57
C ALA A 30 3.01 18.35 4.33
N ASP A 31 2.76 17.05 4.46
CA ASP A 31 3.71 16.12 5.10
C ASP A 31 4.98 15.93 4.26
N PHE A 32 4.86 15.86 2.93
CA PHE A 32 6.01 15.86 2.03
C PHE A 32 6.85 17.13 2.22
N ILE A 33 6.23 18.31 2.23
CA ILE A 33 6.94 19.59 2.40
C ILE A 33 7.69 19.63 3.74
N LYS A 34 7.05 19.14 4.80
CA LYS A 34 7.65 19.01 6.13
C LYS A 34 8.85 18.05 6.13
N CYS A 35 8.71 16.89 5.51
CA CYS A 35 9.79 15.90 5.37
C CYS A 35 10.95 16.42 4.50
N TYR A 36 10.62 17.13 3.41
CA TYR A 36 11.59 17.75 2.50
C TYR A 36 12.42 18.83 3.21
N ASN A 37 11.78 19.57 4.12
CA ASN A 37 12.36 20.67 4.90
C ASN A 37 13.10 21.69 4.01
N PRO A 38 12.37 22.52 3.25
CA PRO A 38 12.97 23.43 2.28
C PRO A 38 13.89 24.50 2.91
N ALA A 39 13.66 24.83 4.19
CA ALA A 39 14.50 25.78 4.92
C ALA A 39 15.91 25.21 5.22
N ASP A 40 16.01 23.91 5.49
CA ASP A 40 17.29 23.26 5.76
C ASP A 40 17.24 21.76 5.40
N ARG A 41 17.63 21.47 4.15
CA ARG A 41 17.67 20.12 3.61
C ARG A 41 18.63 19.17 4.35
N HIS A 42 19.58 19.70 5.13
CA HIS A 42 20.53 18.89 5.88
C HIS A 42 19.93 18.40 7.21
N LYS A 43 18.81 18.96 7.63
CA LYS A 43 18.08 18.56 8.85
C LYS A 43 16.92 17.60 8.59
N ARG A 44 16.85 17.01 7.40
CA ARG A 44 15.87 15.97 7.10
C ARG A 44 16.09 14.76 8.00
N LYS A 45 14.99 14.15 8.44
CA LYS A 45 14.99 12.94 9.27
C LYS A 45 14.07 11.93 8.62
N GLU A 46 14.54 10.68 8.49
CA GLU A 46 13.72 9.60 7.97
C GLU A 46 12.50 9.37 8.87
N THR A 47 11.39 8.98 8.25
CA THR A 47 10.23 8.44 8.95
C THR A 47 10.20 6.91 8.88
N TRP A 48 11.10 6.31 8.10
CA TRP A 48 11.28 4.87 7.93
C TRP A 48 12.56 4.34 8.60
N PRO A 49 12.54 3.15 9.22
CA PRO A 49 11.37 2.39 9.65
C PRO A 49 10.72 3.06 10.87
N VAL A 50 9.41 2.92 11.05
CA VAL A 50 8.74 3.42 12.26
C VAL A 50 9.08 2.50 13.43
N SER A 51 10.23 2.71 14.06
CA SER A 51 10.51 2.22 15.41
C SER A 51 9.92 3.23 16.41
N SER A 52 8.61 3.37 16.43
CA SER A 52 7.94 3.92 17.59
C SER A 52 6.61 3.22 17.80
N ALA A 53 6.62 2.30 18.77
CA ALA A 53 5.42 1.80 19.44
C ALA A 53 4.51 2.92 20.00
N ALA A 54 4.91 4.19 19.91
CA ALA A 54 4.19 5.36 20.40
C ALA A 54 3.04 5.84 19.50
N LEU A 55 2.89 5.33 18.27
CA LEU A 55 1.85 5.78 17.33
C LEU A 55 0.95 4.66 16.78
N GLY A 56 1.12 3.41 17.21
CA GLY A 56 0.31 2.28 16.71
C GLY A 56 0.47 1.97 15.21
N LEU A 57 1.34 2.70 14.49
CA LEU A 57 1.60 2.56 13.06
C LEU A 57 2.96 1.89 12.85
N THR A 58 3.02 0.58 13.04
CA THR A 58 4.21 -0.21 12.68
C THR A 58 4.29 -0.32 11.16
N GLY A 59 5.36 0.19 10.56
CA GLY A 59 5.72 -0.13 9.16
C GLY A 59 5.10 0.75 8.06
N GLN A 60 4.78 2.02 8.31
CA GLN A 60 4.22 2.92 7.26
C GLN A 60 5.02 4.21 6.99
N GLY A 61 6.29 4.29 7.40
CA GLY A 61 7.13 5.47 7.13
C GLY A 61 7.28 5.73 5.63
N ARG A 62 6.77 6.88 5.15
CA ARG A 62 6.79 7.26 3.73
C ARG A 62 8.04 8.02 3.29
N TRP A 63 8.95 8.38 4.20
CA TRP A 63 10.16 9.14 3.90
C TRP A 63 11.42 8.36 4.29
N ARG A 64 12.19 7.96 3.28
CA ARG A 64 13.35 7.07 3.43
C ARG A 64 14.55 7.59 2.65
N LYS A 65 15.74 7.39 3.21
CA LYS A 65 17.03 7.75 2.64
C LYS A 65 17.75 6.50 2.15
N TYR A 66 18.42 6.63 1.00
CA TYR A 66 19.36 5.65 0.47
C TYR A 66 20.70 6.32 0.21
N SER A 67 21.78 5.65 0.58
CA SER A 67 23.14 6.03 0.24
C SER A 67 23.44 5.75 -1.23
N TYR A 68 24.43 6.44 -1.79
CA TYR A 68 24.90 6.21 -3.15
C TYR A 68 25.30 4.74 -3.40
N ASP A 69 25.95 4.11 -2.43
CA ASP A 69 26.42 2.73 -2.54
C ASP A 69 25.25 1.73 -2.54
N GLU A 70 24.20 1.97 -1.75
CA GLU A 70 22.97 1.17 -1.78
C GLU A 70 22.27 1.26 -3.14
N ILE A 71 22.27 2.43 -3.77
CA ILE A 71 21.70 2.60 -5.11
C ILE A 71 22.53 1.86 -6.15
N LEU A 72 23.86 2.00 -6.11
CA LEU A 72 24.77 1.32 -7.04
C LEU A 72 24.72 -0.20 -6.92
N ALA A 73 24.46 -0.73 -5.73
CA ALA A 73 24.34 -2.16 -5.51
C ALA A 73 23.08 -2.78 -6.15
N ARG A 74 22.11 -1.96 -6.58
CA ARG A 74 20.88 -2.42 -7.24
C ARG A 74 21.14 -2.77 -8.70
N ASP A 75 20.31 -3.66 -9.24
CA ASP A 75 20.34 -3.96 -10.67
C ASP A 75 20.21 -2.66 -11.48
N LYS A 76 21.17 -2.45 -12.38
CA LYS A 76 21.28 -1.26 -13.24
C LYS A 76 21.24 0.07 -12.49
N ALA A 77 21.60 0.09 -11.20
CA ALA A 77 21.46 1.26 -10.32
C ALA A 77 20.04 1.88 -10.37
N SER A 78 19.01 1.04 -10.46
CA SER A 78 17.62 1.48 -10.63
C SER A 78 17.13 2.32 -9.44
N LEU A 79 16.54 3.49 -9.77
CA LEU A 79 15.85 4.38 -8.82
C LEU A 79 14.37 4.01 -8.64
N ASP A 80 13.90 2.95 -9.29
CA ASP A 80 12.56 2.42 -9.07
C ASP A 80 12.53 1.65 -7.75
N ILE A 81 12.21 2.37 -6.66
CA ILE A 81 12.33 1.89 -5.27
C ILE A 81 11.01 2.06 -4.54
N PHE A 82 10.48 0.95 -4.04
CA PHE A 82 9.30 0.87 -3.18
C PHE A 82 9.56 -0.04 -1.99
N TRP A 83 9.00 0.30 -0.84
CA TRP A 83 9.14 -0.51 0.40
C TRP A 83 7.82 -0.64 1.17
N LEU A 84 6.79 0.11 0.80
CA LEU A 84 5.45 -0.07 1.32
C LEU A 84 4.72 -1.13 0.50
N LYS A 85 3.88 -1.93 1.17
CA LYS A 85 2.98 -2.88 0.51
C LYS A 85 1.66 -2.18 0.19
N ASP A 86 1.07 -2.55 -0.94
CA ASP A 86 -0.25 -2.08 -1.33
C ASP A 86 -1.34 -2.86 -0.57
N ASP A 87 -2.33 -2.16 -0.02
CA ASP A 87 -3.43 -2.74 0.78
C ASP A 87 -4.46 -3.47 -0.11
N SER A 88 -4.47 -3.19 -1.42
CA SER A 88 -5.34 -3.89 -2.39
C SER A 88 -4.79 -5.23 -2.86
N LEU A 89 -3.50 -5.47 -2.59
CA LEU A 89 -2.96 -6.82 -2.68
C LEU A 89 -3.39 -7.52 -1.39
N GLU A 90 -4.55 -8.18 -1.42
CA GLU A 90 -4.95 -9.13 -0.38
C GLU A 90 -3.73 -9.97 0.00
N ASP A 91 -3.27 -9.77 1.23
CA ASP A 91 -2.00 -10.28 1.69
C ASP A 91 -2.13 -11.81 1.68
N SER A 92 -1.54 -12.47 0.68
CA SER A 92 -1.43 -13.94 0.67
C SER A 92 -0.83 -14.50 1.98
N ALA A 93 -0.15 -13.65 2.77
CA ALA A 93 0.36 -13.96 4.09
C ALA A 93 -0.65 -13.82 5.26
N ASN A 94 -1.82 -13.18 5.04
CA ASN A 94 -2.94 -13.08 5.98
C ASN A 94 -4.19 -13.83 5.50
N LEU A 95 -4.09 -14.63 4.43
CA LEU A 95 -5.18 -15.53 4.07
C LEU A 95 -5.39 -16.54 5.21
N PRO A 96 -6.65 -16.84 5.58
CA PRO A 96 -6.92 -17.89 6.54
C PRO A 96 -6.39 -19.22 5.99
N GLU A 97 -6.16 -20.19 6.89
CA GLU A 97 -5.67 -21.52 6.52
C GLU A 97 -6.46 -22.07 5.32
N PRO A 98 -5.82 -22.77 4.35
CA PRO A 98 -6.48 -23.18 3.11
C PRO A 98 -7.79 -23.96 3.32
N GLY A 99 -7.91 -24.69 4.44
CA GLY A 99 -9.13 -25.38 4.81
C GLY A 99 -10.30 -24.47 5.19
N VAL A 100 -10.03 -23.32 5.82
CA VAL A 100 -11.05 -22.31 6.14
C VAL A 100 -11.53 -21.64 4.86
N LEU A 101 -10.59 -21.23 4.00
CA LEU A 101 -10.91 -20.65 2.70
C LEU A 101 -11.72 -21.61 1.81
N ALA A 102 -11.35 -22.90 1.79
CA ALA A 102 -12.09 -23.90 1.04
C ALA A 102 -13.52 -24.11 1.60
N ALA A 103 -13.71 -24.03 2.92
CA ALA A 103 -15.02 -24.13 3.54
C ALA A 103 -15.91 -22.94 3.18
N GLU A 104 -15.38 -21.71 3.25
CA GLU A 104 -16.09 -20.48 2.85
C GLU A 104 -16.51 -20.54 1.38
N ILE A 105 -15.62 -20.99 0.47
CA ILE A 105 -15.94 -21.16 -0.95
C ILE A 105 -17.09 -22.15 -1.15
N VAL A 106 -17.10 -23.26 -0.41
CA VAL A 106 -18.17 -24.26 -0.52
C VAL A 106 -19.50 -23.68 -0.03
N GLU A 107 -19.50 -22.97 1.09
CA GLU A 107 -20.70 -22.33 1.65
C GLU A 107 -21.28 -21.29 0.67
N ASP A 108 -20.44 -20.43 0.10
CA ASP A 108 -20.86 -19.44 -0.89
C ASP A 108 -21.44 -20.09 -2.15
N LEU A 109 -20.82 -21.17 -2.64
CA LEU A 109 -21.31 -21.91 -3.80
C LEU A 109 -22.64 -22.62 -3.51
N GLU A 110 -22.83 -23.18 -2.32
CA GLU A 110 -24.09 -23.79 -1.90
C GLU A 110 -25.20 -22.73 -1.81
N ALA A 111 -24.92 -21.58 -1.22
CA ALA A 111 -25.86 -20.46 -1.16
C ALA A 111 -26.25 -19.97 -2.56
N ALA A 112 -25.28 -19.82 -3.46
CA ALA A 112 -25.52 -19.44 -4.85
C ALA A 112 -26.37 -20.49 -5.59
N LEU A 113 -26.07 -21.78 -5.39
CA LEU A 113 -26.81 -22.88 -6.02
C LEU A 113 -28.26 -22.92 -5.53
N GLU A 114 -28.49 -22.66 -4.26
CA GLU A 114 -29.84 -22.59 -3.69
C GLU A 114 -30.64 -21.42 -4.27
N GLN A 115 -30.01 -20.25 -4.46
CA GLN A 115 -30.67 -19.14 -5.16
C GLN A 115 -31.07 -19.51 -6.59
N PHE A 116 -30.21 -20.23 -7.32
CA PHE A 116 -30.57 -20.70 -8.65
C PHE A 116 -31.72 -21.71 -8.66
N ARG A 117 -31.80 -22.59 -7.66
CA ARG A 117 -32.92 -23.53 -7.52
C ARG A 117 -34.24 -22.80 -7.30
N LEU A 118 -34.25 -21.80 -6.41
CA LEU A 118 -35.44 -20.97 -6.19
C LEU A 118 -35.91 -20.28 -7.47
N ILE A 119 -34.98 -19.77 -8.29
CA ILE A 119 -35.31 -19.19 -9.60
C ILE A 119 -35.90 -20.24 -10.55
N VAL A 120 -35.33 -21.45 -10.56
CA VAL A 120 -35.84 -22.55 -11.41
C VAL A 120 -37.23 -22.99 -11.00
N ASP A 121 -37.50 -23.10 -9.69
CA ASP A 121 -38.83 -23.45 -9.17
C ASP A 121 -39.86 -22.36 -9.52
N ASP A 122 -39.50 -21.08 -9.35
CA ASP A 122 -40.37 -19.94 -9.69
C ASP A 122 -40.68 -19.87 -11.20
N LEU A 123 -39.75 -20.31 -12.05
CA LEU A 123 -39.93 -20.40 -13.51
C LEU A 123 -40.63 -21.71 -13.97
N GLY A 124 -40.69 -22.74 -13.13
CA GLY A 124 -41.28 -24.04 -13.44
C GLY A 124 -42.76 -24.16 -13.10
N ASP A 125 -43.31 -23.18 -12.38
CA ASP A 125 -44.72 -23.08 -11.98
C ASP A 125 -45.59 -22.24 -12.96
N GLU A 126 -45.08 -21.93 -14.17
CA GLU A 126 -45.86 -21.50 -15.36
C GLU A 126 -46.15 -22.67 -16.33
#